data_AF-E4XG23-F1
#
_entry.id   AF-E4XG23-F1
#
_cell.length_a   1.000
_cell.length_b   1.000
_cell.length_c   1.000
_cell.angle_alpha   90.00
_cell.angle_beta   90.00
_cell.angle_gamma   90.00
#
_symmetry.space_group_name_H-M   'P 1'
#
loop_
_entity.id
_entity.type
_entity.pdbx_description
1 polymer ?
#
loop_
_entity_poly.entity_id
_entity_poly.type
_entity_poly.pdbx_seq_one_letter_code
_entity_poly.pdbx_strand_id
1 'polypeptide(L)'
;MCFRSLLHRRKEIFLVVLLFFLLHVMLDDSEFSEFERNTNDEKSHQEKDQKTKSKLEARNDLNVTSEAIHPKVVVYNRVPKCGSQTMSMLVNQLSRKNGFLSKAVFEAGETPDRTTTQQKAFMGELKGYAKDQKVMYTRHQYFIDFDQFEWADPVYINLIRDPVDRFASFYYFSRFGNKRAQDAGRTKQQVPSNILNENIDDCITRRRTECTEPIWHTVPYICGNDKSCLQRHESAVQQAKQNIDSKYVVVGILEELKGTLGVLEHVLPDFFEGAVNHLTEIRNDTYTVKKKAMTDAAREYLANETALKLEYDLYNHAKGKHPVILKNNQLF
;
A
#
# COMPACT_ATOMS: atom_id res chain seq x y z
N MET A 1 84.70 -33.10 -29.23
CA MET A 1 83.43 -33.09 -28.47
C MET A 1 82.97 -31.64 -28.29
N CYS A 2 82.19 -31.04 -29.20
CA CYS A 2 81.59 -29.71 -28.92
C CYS A 2 80.35 -29.33 -29.76
N PHE A 3 79.76 -30.25 -30.54
CA PHE A 3 78.61 -29.93 -31.40
C PHE A 3 77.25 -30.46 -30.90
N ARG A 4 77.23 -31.38 -29.93
CA ARG A 4 75.97 -31.94 -29.37
C ARG A 4 75.32 -31.09 -28.26
N SER A 5 76.03 -30.19 -27.59
CA SER A 5 75.45 -29.35 -26.51
C SER A 5 74.75 -28.09 -27.00
N LEU A 6 75.09 -27.59 -28.20
CA LEU A 6 74.49 -26.39 -28.79
C LEU A 6 73.07 -26.62 -29.35
N LEU A 7 72.78 -27.82 -29.86
CA LEU A 7 71.44 -28.14 -30.37
C LEU A 7 70.41 -28.40 -29.25
N HIS A 8 70.83 -28.94 -28.10
CA HIS A 8 69.92 -29.20 -26.97
C HIS A 8 69.49 -27.91 -26.27
N ARG A 9 70.42 -26.97 -26.07
CA ARG A 9 70.10 -25.63 -25.53
C ARG A 9 69.15 -24.84 -26.42
N ARG A 10 69.25 -24.95 -27.75
CA ARG A 10 68.34 -24.25 -28.68
C ARG A 10 66.91 -24.79 -28.63
N LYS A 11 66.72 -26.10 -28.42
CA LYS A 11 65.37 -26.71 -28.28
C LYS A 11 64.71 -26.32 -26.96
N GLU A 12 65.45 -26.27 -25.86
CA GLU A 12 64.89 -25.83 -24.57
C GLU A 12 64.53 -24.35 -24.57
N ILE A 13 65.36 -23.49 -25.17
CA ILE A 13 65.04 -22.06 -25.31
C ILE A 13 63.77 -21.88 -26.15
N PHE A 14 63.60 -22.64 -27.24
CA PHE A 14 62.40 -22.55 -28.07
C PHE A 14 61.13 -23.03 -27.33
N LEU A 15 61.24 -24.08 -26.52
CA LEU A 15 60.13 -24.57 -25.70
C LEU A 15 59.73 -23.56 -24.62
N VAL A 16 60.70 -22.91 -23.98
CA VAL A 16 60.44 -21.88 -22.96
C VAL A 16 59.78 -20.65 -23.58
N VAL A 17 60.23 -20.22 -24.76
CA VAL A 17 59.61 -19.10 -25.49
C VAL A 17 58.18 -19.45 -25.94
N LEU A 18 57.94 -20.66 -26.42
CA LEU A 18 56.60 -21.11 -26.83
C LEU A 18 55.64 -21.21 -25.62
N LEU A 19 56.12 -21.72 -24.49
CA LEU A 19 55.36 -21.77 -23.24
C LEU A 19 55.04 -20.36 -22.73
N PHE A 20 56.00 -19.43 -22.75
CA PHE A 20 55.75 -18.03 -22.38
C PHE A 20 54.71 -17.37 -23.31
N PHE A 21 54.79 -17.64 -24.61
CA PHE A 21 53.84 -17.10 -25.58
C PHE A 21 52.43 -17.65 -25.36
N LEU A 22 52.29 -18.96 -25.11
CA LEU A 22 51.01 -19.58 -24.77
C LEU A 22 50.45 -19.07 -23.43
N LEU A 23 51.31 -18.83 -22.44
CA LEU A 23 50.90 -18.27 -21.15
C LEU A 23 50.43 -16.82 -21.28
N HIS A 24 51.08 -16.01 -22.12
CA HIS A 24 50.61 -14.65 -22.43
C HIS A 24 49.26 -14.65 -23.15
N VAL A 25 49.07 -15.51 -24.17
CA VAL A 25 47.79 -15.60 -24.89
C VAL A 25 46.65 -16.03 -23.94
N MET A 26 46.90 -17.01 -23.06
CA MET A 26 45.89 -17.48 -22.10
C MET A 26 45.55 -16.45 -21.00
N LEU A 27 46.51 -15.60 -20.61
CA LEU A 27 46.27 -14.50 -19.67
C LEU A 27 45.45 -13.38 -20.34
N ASP A 28 45.74 -13.04 -21.59
CA ASP A 28 45.01 -12.03 -22.38
C ASP A 28 43.53 -12.41 -22.58
N ASP A 29 43.25 -13.69 -22.91
CA ASP A 29 41.88 -14.20 -23.07
C ASP A 29 41.08 -14.16 -21.75
N SER A 30 41.76 -14.34 -20.61
CA SER A 30 41.13 -14.31 -19.29
C SER A 30 40.74 -12.90 -18.85
N GLU A 31 41.60 -11.91 -19.11
CA GLU A 31 41.33 -10.50 -18.81
C GLU A 31 40.23 -9.95 -19.73
N PHE A 32 40.23 -10.32 -21.01
CA PHE A 32 39.19 -9.92 -21.97
C PHE A 32 37.79 -10.45 -21.58
N SER A 33 37.72 -11.71 -21.13
CA SER A 33 36.49 -12.35 -20.63
C SER A 33 35.94 -11.70 -19.35
N GLU A 34 36.81 -11.22 -18.46
CA GLU A 34 36.40 -10.50 -17.25
C GLU A 34 35.94 -9.08 -17.58
N PHE A 35 36.60 -8.41 -18.53
CA PHE A 35 36.19 -7.09 -19.03
C PHE A 35 34.82 -7.11 -19.73
N GLU A 36 34.54 -8.11 -20.57
CA GLU A 36 33.22 -8.27 -21.20
C GLU A 36 32.11 -8.55 -20.18
N ARG A 37 32.39 -9.31 -19.12
CA ARG A 37 31.42 -9.54 -18.03
C ARG A 37 31.12 -8.26 -17.26
N ASN A 38 32.14 -7.51 -16.88
CA ASN A 38 31.98 -6.25 -16.13
C ASN A 38 31.22 -5.20 -16.95
N THR A 39 31.53 -5.06 -18.24
CA THR A 39 30.82 -4.11 -19.13
C THR A 39 29.37 -4.51 -19.40
N ASN A 40 29.06 -5.81 -19.46
CA ASN A 40 27.68 -6.28 -19.58
C ASN A 40 26.87 -6.08 -18.29
N ASP A 41 27.48 -6.30 -17.12
CA ASP A 41 26.84 -6.04 -15.83
C ASP A 41 26.54 -4.54 -15.64
N GLU A 42 27.49 -3.65 -15.96
CA GLU A 42 27.30 -2.19 -15.91
C GLU A 42 26.19 -1.72 -16.85
N LYS A 43 26.14 -2.22 -18.09
CA LYS A 43 25.05 -1.92 -19.04
C LYS A 43 23.70 -2.40 -18.52
N SER A 44 23.64 -3.60 -17.93
CA SER A 44 22.40 -4.15 -17.37
C SER A 44 21.89 -3.35 -16.16
N HIS A 45 22.80 -2.80 -15.36
CA HIS A 45 22.47 -1.92 -14.25
C HIS A 45 21.97 -0.56 -14.74
N GLN A 46 22.66 0.06 -15.70
CA GLN A 46 22.23 1.33 -16.29
C GLN A 46 20.85 1.24 -16.97
N GLU A 47 20.56 0.18 -17.71
CA GLU A 47 19.23 -0.02 -18.32
C GLU A 47 18.12 -0.21 -17.28
N LYS A 48 18.40 -0.93 -16.18
CA LYS A 48 17.45 -1.09 -15.06
C LYS A 48 17.20 0.24 -14.35
N ASP A 49 18.24 1.01 -14.10
CA ASP A 49 18.16 2.31 -13.44
C ASP A 49 17.40 3.30 -14.30
N GLN A 50 17.67 3.35 -15.60
CA GLN A 50 16.97 4.22 -16.55
C GLN A 50 15.49 3.84 -16.72
N LYS A 51 15.17 2.54 -16.72
CA LYS A 51 13.78 2.04 -16.77
C LYS A 51 13.02 2.28 -15.46
N THR A 52 13.71 2.23 -14.32
CA THR A 52 13.12 2.52 -13.01
C THR A 52 12.84 4.01 -12.88
N LYS A 53 13.80 4.85 -13.31
CA LYS A 53 13.66 6.30 -13.33
C LYS A 53 12.54 6.78 -14.25
N SER A 54 12.43 6.25 -15.47
CA SER A 54 11.33 6.63 -16.38
C SER A 54 9.96 6.21 -15.86
N LYS A 55 9.87 5.05 -15.20
CA LYS A 55 8.63 4.59 -14.55
C LYS A 55 8.27 5.42 -13.32
N LEU A 56 9.27 5.92 -12.58
CA LEU A 56 9.08 6.83 -11.45
C LEU A 56 8.65 8.23 -11.92
N GLU A 57 9.20 8.72 -13.02
CA GLU A 57 8.79 9.99 -13.65
C GLU A 57 7.34 9.92 -14.17
N ALA A 58 6.96 8.83 -14.84
CA ALA A 58 5.58 8.60 -15.30
C ALA A 58 4.55 8.48 -14.15
N ARG A 59 4.99 8.14 -12.92
CA ARG A 59 4.12 8.11 -11.74
C ARG A 59 3.76 9.49 -11.19
N ASN A 60 4.62 10.48 -11.38
CA ASN A 60 4.31 11.84 -10.89
C ASN A 60 3.12 12.47 -11.64
N ASP A 61 2.70 11.88 -12.77
CA ASP A 61 1.52 12.26 -13.56
C ASP A 61 0.24 11.48 -13.19
N LEU A 62 0.24 10.66 -12.12
CA LEU A 62 -0.92 9.87 -11.65
C LEU A 62 -2.16 10.71 -11.30
N ASN A 63 -2.07 12.04 -11.29
CA ASN A 63 -3.16 12.90 -10.85
C ASN A 63 -4.38 12.92 -11.77
N VAL A 64 -4.27 12.54 -13.04
CA VAL A 64 -5.41 12.46 -13.97
C VAL A 64 -5.09 11.53 -15.16
N THR A 65 -4.84 10.25 -14.94
CA THR A 65 -4.85 9.32 -16.09
C THR A 65 -6.25 8.73 -16.21
N SER A 66 -6.99 9.18 -17.22
CA SER A 66 -8.15 8.47 -17.77
C SER A 66 -7.77 7.12 -18.41
N GLU A 67 -6.49 6.77 -18.37
CA GLU A 67 -5.94 5.54 -18.91
C GLU A 67 -5.79 4.47 -17.82
N ALA A 68 -6.16 3.25 -18.18
CA ALA A 68 -5.94 2.08 -17.35
C ALA A 68 -4.43 1.84 -17.16
N ILE A 69 -4.04 1.51 -15.92
CA ILE A 69 -2.67 1.11 -15.60
C ILE A 69 -2.63 -0.35 -15.17
N HIS A 70 -1.50 -1.00 -15.42
CA HIS A 70 -1.32 -2.45 -15.27
C HIS A 70 -0.15 -2.81 -14.33
N PRO A 71 -0.20 -2.40 -13.05
CA PRO A 71 0.85 -2.72 -12.09
C PRO A 71 0.87 -4.22 -11.77
N LYS A 72 2.03 -4.78 -11.37
CA LYS A 72 2.04 -6.14 -10.81
C LYS A 72 1.59 -6.17 -9.37
N VAL A 73 1.75 -5.07 -8.62
CA VAL A 73 1.40 -5.01 -7.20
C VAL A 73 0.44 -3.86 -6.91
N VAL A 74 -0.68 -4.17 -6.26
CA VAL A 74 -1.60 -3.19 -5.67
C VAL A 74 -1.59 -3.35 -4.16
N VAL A 75 -1.35 -2.27 -3.43
CA VAL A 75 -1.38 -2.24 -1.97
C VAL A 75 -2.62 -1.49 -1.50
N TYR A 76 -3.48 -2.19 -0.77
CA TYR A 76 -4.60 -1.62 -0.03
C TYR A 76 -4.27 -1.57 1.46
N ASN A 77 -3.65 -0.47 1.89
CA ASN A 77 -3.34 -0.18 3.28
C ASN A 77 -4.60 0.32 4.03
N ARG A 78 -5.57 -0.59 4.16
CA ARG A 78 -6.93 -0.35 4.63
C ARG A 78 -7.03 0.41 5.95
N VAL A 79 -7.79 1.50 5.96
CA VAL A 79 -8.16 2.21 7.19
C VAL A 79 -9.25 1.42 7.95
N PRO A 80 -9.15 1.26 9.28
CA PRO A 80 -10.20 0.67 10.09
C PRO A 80 -11.54 1.41 9.98
N LYS A 81 -12.65 0.64 9.96
CA LYS A 81 -14.04 1.13 9.93
C LYS A 81 -14.46 1.89 8.66
N CYS A 82 -13.66 1.82 7.60
CA CYS A 82 -13.96 2.34 6.26
C CYS A 82 -14.41 1.24 5.27
N GLY A 83 -15.28 0.30 5.70
CA GLY A 83 -15.78 -0.78 4.82
C GLY A 83 -14.76 -1.86 4.47
N SER A 84 -13.62 -1.90 5.16
CA SER A 84 -12.48 -2.72 4.76
C SER A 84 -12.70 -4.24 4.84
N GLN A 85 -13.63 -4.73 5.65
CA GLN A 85 -14.02 -6.16 5.61
C GLN A 85 -14.78 -6.50 4.33
N THR A 86 -15.73 -5.65 3.92
CA THR A 86 -16.49 -5.80 2.67
C THR A 86 -15.54 -5.73 1.47
N MET A 87 -14.63 -4.76 1.43
CA MET A 87 -13.60 -4.68 0.39
C MET A 87 -12.72 -5.93 0.35
N SER A 88 -12.28 -6.49 1.48
CA SER A 88 -11.50 -7.73 1.46
C SER A 88 -12.28 -8.94 0.95
N MET A 89 -13.58 -9.04 1.25
CA MET A 89 -14.41 -10.11 0.70
C MET A 89 -14.54 -9.96 -0.83
N LEU A 90 -14.74 -8.73 -1.31
CA LEU A 90 -14.79 -8.41 -2.73
C LEU A 90 -13.46 -8.73 -3.43
N VAL A 91 -12.33 -8.29 -2.87
CA VAL A 91 -10.99 -8.59 -3.40
C VAL A 91 -10.75 -10.10 -3.51
N ASN A 92 -11.22 -10.89 -2.54
CA ASN A 92 -11.09 -12.35 -2.60
C ASN A 92 -11.95 -13.01 -3.69
N GLN A 93 -13.09 -12.42 -4.05
CA GLN A 93 -13.88 -12.88 -5.20
C GLN A 93 -13.19 -12.49 -6.51
N LEU A 94 -12.79 -11.22 -6.62
CA LEU A 94 -12.11 -10.68 -7.79
C LEU A 94 -10.76 -11.36 -8.05
N SER A 95 -10.05 -11.79 -7.01
CA SER A 95 -8.78 -12.51 -7.17
C SER A 95 -8.94 -13.81 -7.94
N ARG A 96 -10.06 -14.51 -7.71
CA ARG A 96 -10.40 -15.75 -8.42
C ARG A 96 -10.85 -15.47 -9.84
N LYS A 97 -11.63 -14.41 -10.04
CA LYS A 97 -12.13 -14.00 -11.35
C LYS A 97 -11.00 -13.52 -12.27
N ASN A 98 -10.16 -12.62 -11.77
CA ASN A 98 -9.20 -11.87 -12.58
C ASN A 98 -7.77 -12.45 -12.51
N GLY A 99 -7.58 -13.57 -11.78
CA GLY A 99 -6.32 -14.33 -11.80
C GLY A 99 -5.14 -13.64 -11.10
N PHE A 100 -5.38 -12.99 -9.96
CA PHE A 100 -4.32 -12.40 -9.14
C PHE A 100 -4.26 -13.02 -7.74
N LEU A 101 -3.13 -12.85 -7.05
CA LEU A 101 -2.92 -13.30 -5.69
C LEU A 101 -3.45 -12.28 -4.68
N SER A 102 -4.50 -12.63 -3.95
CA SER A 102 -4.93 -11.85 -2.78
C SER A 102 -4.12 -12.25 -1.54
N LYS A 103 -3.41 -11.30 -0.93
CA LYS A 103 -2.69 -11.49 0.34
C LYS A 103 -3.25 -10.55 1.41
N ALA A 104 -3.83 -11.15 2.44
CA ALA A 104 -4.23 -10.47 3.66
C ALA A 104 -3.63 -11.23 4.85
N VAL A 105 -2.43 -10.83 5.28
CA VAL A 105 -1.72 -11.46 6.39
C VAL A 105 -2.26 -10.90 7.69
N PHE A 106 -2.62 -11.78 8.62
CA PHE A 106 -2.98 -11.42 9.99
C PHE A 106 -1.84 -11.80 10.92
N GLU A 107 -1.34 -10.84 11.70
CA GLU A 107 -0.37 -11.09 12.76
C GLU A 107 -0.98 -10.71 14.11
N ALA A 108 -0.79 -11.56 15.13
CA ALA A 108 -1.27 -11.28 16.47
C ALA A 108 -0.47 -10.12 17.09
N GLY A 109 -1.15 -9.12 17.64
CA GLY A 109 -0.50 -7.96 18.26
C GLY A 109 0.00 -6.90 17.26
N GLU A 110 -0.43 -7.00 16.00
CA GLU A 110 0.00 -6.11 14.94
C GLU A 110 -0.39 -4.64 15.19
N THR A 111 0.60 -3.76 15.04
CA THR A 111 0.44 -2.31 15.00
C THR A 111 0.62 -1.80 13.57
N PRO A 112 0.03 -0.66 13.20
CA PRO A 112 0.11 -0.15 11.84
C PRO A 112 1.47 0.46 11.47
N ASP A 113 2.28 0.82 12.47
CA ASP A 113 3.62 1.38 12.28
C ASP A 113 4.65 0.31 11.94
N ARG A 114 5.63 0.70 11.13
CA ARG A 114 6.77 -0.14 10.76
C ARG A 114 8.07 0.64 10.83
N THR A 115 9.03 0.08 11.53
CA THR A 115 10.44 0.51 11.46
C THR A 115 10.98 0.37 10.05
N THR A 116 12.04 1.11 9.70
CA THR A 116 12.70 1.01 8.40
C THR A 116 13.09 -0.42 8.04
N THR A 117 13.55 -1.22 9.01
CA THR A 117 13.88 -2.64 8.81
C THR A 117 12.65 -3.46 8.42
N GLN A 118 11.52 -3.25 9.11
CA GLN A 118 10.26 -3.93 8.79
C GLN A 118 9.70 -3.49 7.44
N GLN A 119 9.87 -2.22 7.05
CA GLN A 119 9.50 -1.74 5.72
C GLN A 119 10.33 -2.43 4.63
N LYS A 120 11.64 -2.59 4.85
CA LYS A 120 12.53 -3.36 3.94
C LYS A 120 12.13 -4.83 3.82
N ALA A 121 11.83 -5.48 4.94
CA ALA A 121 11.34 -6.86 4.94
C ALA A 121 10.02 -6.99 4.17
N PHE A 122 9.07 -6.08 4.42
CA PHE A 122 7.79 -6.03 3.73
C PHE A 122 7.93 -5.90 2.22
N MET A 123 8.87 -5.09 1.72
CA MET A 123 9.16 -5.04 0.28
C MET A 123 9.68 -6.36 -0.27
N GLY A 124 10.59 -7.02 0.45
CA GLY A 124 11.11 -8.33 0.07
C GLY A 124 9.99 -9.36 -0.07
N GLU A 125 9.04 -9.37 0.87
CA GLU A 125 7.84 -10.21 0.81
C GLU A 125 6.98 -9.89 -0.42
N LEU A 126 6.66 -8.62 -0.64
CA LEU A 126 5.83 -8.22 -1.80
C LEU A 126 6.51 -8.60 -3.12
N LYS A 127 7.82 -8.38 -3.25
CA LYS A 127 8.61 -8.80 -4.44
C LYS A 127 8.56 -10.31 -4.62
N GLY A 128 8.67 -11.07 -3.53
CA GLY A 128 8.55 -12.52 -3.54
C GLY A 128 7.18 -13.00 -4.04
N TYR A 129 6.10 -12.39 -3.55
CA TYR A 129 4.74 -12.70 -4.04
C TYR A 129 4.55 -12.32 -5.51
N ALA A 130 5.12 -11.20 -5.95
CA ALA A 130 4.95 -10.63 -7.28
C ALA A 130 5.87 -11.22 -8.36
N LYS A 131 6.61 -12.29 -8.04
CA LYS A 131 7.58 -12.91 -8.96
C LYS A 131 6.91 -13.40 -10.24
N ASP A 132 5.84 -14.19 -10.10
CA ASP A 132 5.22 -14.91 -11.21
C ASP A 132 3.74 -14.54 -11.46
N GLN A 133 3.17 -13.62 -10.65
CA GLN A 133 1.76 -13.23 -10.76
C GLN A 133 1.51 -11.82 -10.23
N LYS A 134 0.34 -11.27 -10.58
CA LYS A 134 -0.18 -10.02 -10.00
C LYS A 134 -0.57 -10.25 -8.55
N VAL A 135 -0.38 -9.26 -7.69
CA VAL A 135 -0.63 -9.36 -6.24
C VAL A 135 -1.42 -8.15 -5.76
N MET A 136 -2.49 -8.42 -5.02
CA MET A 136 -3.14 -7.41 -4.20
C MET A 136 -2.87 -7.69 -2.73
N TYR A 137 -2.14 -6.79 -2.09
CA TYR A 137 -1.81 -6.88 -0.67
C TYR A 137 -2.73 -5.99 0.15
N THR A 138 -3.43 -6.57 1.12
CA THR A 138 -4.39 -5.85 1.97
C THR A 138 -3.99 -5.95 3.44
N ARG A 139 -3.73 -4.81 4.10
CA ARG A 139 -3.28 -4.79 5.50
C ARG A 139 -3.60 -3.49 6.24
N HIS A 140 -3.76 -3.56 7.55
CA HIS A 140 -3.93 -2.39 8.41
C HIS A 140 -2.56 -1.78 8.76
N GLN A 141 -1.96 -1.04 7.82
CA GLN A 141 -0.64 -0.42 8.01
C GLN A 141 -0.60 1.03 7.55
N TYR A 142 0.34 1.81 8.07
CA TYR A 142 0.62 3.15 7.56
C TYR A 142 1.28 3.08 6.18
N PHE A 143 1.12 4.16 5.41
CA PHE A 143 1.76 4.33 4.12
C PHE A 143 3.29 4.13 4.19
N ILE A 144 3.82 3.40 3.22
CA ILE A 144 5.25 3.17 3.02
C ILE A 144 5.59 3.67 1.63
N ASP A 145 6.54 4.60 1.56
CA ASP A 145 6.99 5.20 0.31
C ASP A 145 7.94 4.25 -0.41
N PHE A 146 7.44 3.53 -1.42
CA PHE A 146 8.25 2.59 -2.20
C PHE A 146 9.28 3.29 -3.09
N ASP A 147 9.11 4.58 -3.37
CA ASP A 147 10.03 5.33 -4.23
C ASP A 147 11.35 5.61 -3.49
N GLN A 148 11.32 5.73 -2.16
CA GLN A 148 12.52 5.77 -1.30
C GLN A 148 13.38 4.50 -1.40
N PHE A 149 12.83 3.44 -2.00
CA PHE A 149 13.48 2.16 -2.20
C PHE A 149 13.56 1.78 -3.68
N GLU A 150 13.39 2.77 -4.57
CA GLU A 150 13.55 2.63 -6.01
C GLU A 150 12.65 1.54 -6.61
N TRP A 151 11.44 1.38 -6.06
CA TRP A 151 10.49 0.38 -6.53
C TRP A 151 9.24 1.00 -7.14
N ALA A 152 9.32 1.27 -8.43
CA ALA A 152 8.28 1.97 -9.21
C ALA A 152 7.07 1.10 -9.62
N ASP A 153 6.93 -0.15 -9.16
CA ASP A 153 5.80 -1.02 -9.56
C ASP A 153 4.57 -0.96 -8.64
N PRO A 154 4.70 -1.05 -7.30
CA PRO A 154 3.53 -1.16 -6.42
C PRO A 154 2.75 0.13 -6.30
N VAL A 155 1.46 0.08 -6.63
CA VAL A 155 0.58 1.24 -6.50
C VAL A 155 -0.29 1.13 -5.27
N TYR A 156 -0.68 2.28 -4.69
CA TYR A 156 -1.61 2.30 -3.58
C TYR A 156 -3.03 2.60 -4.01
N ILE A 157 -3.99 1.97 -3.32
CA ILE A 157 -5.38 2.41 -3.28
C ILE A 157 -5.82 2.54 -1.81
N ASN A 158 -6.85 3.34 -1.57
CA ASN A 158 -7.51 3.35 -0.28
C ASN A 158 -9.02 3.62 -0.39
N LEU A 159 -9.71 3.40 0.72
CA LEU A 159 -11.12 3.72 0.90
C LEU A 159 -11.26 4.36 2.28
N ILE A 160 -11.69 5.62 2.30
CA ILE A 160 -11.92 6.38 3.54
C ILE A 160 -13.41 6.63 3.74
N ARG A 161 -13.77 7.22 4.87
CA ARG A 161 -15.15 7.39 5.33
C ARG A 161 -15.28 8.74 6.02
N ASP A 162 -16.49 9.30 6.04
CA ASP A 162 -16.84 10.44 6.87
C ASP A 162 -16.25 10.28 8.30
N PRO A 163 -15.43 11.24 8.78
CA PRO A 163 -14.73 11.12 10.05
C PRO A 163 -15.63 10.85 11.27
N VAL A 164 -16.80 11.48 11.35
CA VAL A 164 -17.73 11.28 12.48
C VAL A 164 -18.43 9.93 12.39
N ASP A 165 -18.84 9.51 11.19
CA ASP A 165 -19.44 8.20 10.99
C ASP A 165 -18.44 7.05 11.21
N ARG A 166 -17.17 7.26 10.85
CA ARG A 166 -16.06 6.36 11.18
C ARG A 166 -15.86 6.28 12.68
N PHE A 167 -15.81 7.44 13.36
CA PHE A 167 -15.74 7.52 14.82
C PHE A 167 -16.89 6.74 15.46
N ALA A 168 -18.14 7.01 15.07
CA ALA A 168 -19.31 6.32 15.60
C ALA A 168 -19.28 4.81 15.32
N SER A 169 -18.81 4.41 14.14
CA SER A 169 -18.64 2.99 13.81
C SER A 169 -17.61 2.31 14.70
N PHE A 170 -16.51 2.99 15.04
CA PHE A 170 -15.50 2.51 15.97
C PHE A 170 -16.02 2.47 17.41
N TYR A 171 -16.65 3.55 17.88
CA TYR A 171 -17.23 3.70 19.22
C TYR A 171 -18.13 2.51 19.59
N TYR A 172 -19.08 2.16 18.71
CA TYR A 172 -19.98 1.04 18.94
C TYR A 172 -19.34 -0.32 18.64
N PHE A 173 -18.31 -0.38 17.79
CA PHE A 173 -17.59 -1.63 17.51
C PHE A 173 -16.77 -2.09 18.72
N SER A 174 -16.10 -1.16 19.41
CA SER A 174 -15.35 -1.46 20.63
C SER A 174 -16.27 -1.94 21.77
N ARG A 175 -17.55 -1.53 21.75
CA ARG A 175 -18.59 -1.96 22.69
C ARG A 175 -19.20 -3.31 22.31
N PHE A 176 -19.65 -3.47 21.07
CA PHE A 176 -20.55 -4.56 20.70
C PHE A 176 -20.02 -5.48 19.59
N GLY A 177 -18.90 -5.14 18.95
CA GLY A 177 -18.37 -5.87 17.81
C GLY A 177 -19.18 -5.65 16.52
N ASN A 178 -19.10 -6.62 15.60
CA ASN A 178 -19.87 -6.63 14.35
C ASN A 178 -20.77 -7.88 14.29
N LYS A 179 -21.75 -7.86 13.39
CA LYS A 179 -22.76 -8.93 13.27
C LYS A 179 -22.11 -10.28 13.01
N ARG A 180 -21.18 -10.35 12.05
CA ARG A 180 -20.43 -11.56 11.72
C ARG A 180 -19.66 -12.18 12.91
N ALA A 181 -19.01 -11.36 13.74
CA ALA A 181 -18.30 -11.84 14.92
C ALA A 181 -19.26 -12.31 16.02
N GLN A 182 -20.39 -11.62 16.21
CA GLN A 182 -21.44 -12.07 17.11
C GLN A 182 -22.02 -13.42 16.70
N ASP A 183 -22.33 -13.59 15.42
CA ASP A 183 -22.85 -14.85 14.88
C ASP A 183 -21.86 -16.00 15.02
N ALA A 184 -20.56 -15.70 15.02
CA ALA A 184 -19.49 -16.65 15.26
C ALA A 184 -19.17 -16.88 16.76
N GLY A 185 -19.93 -16.28 17.69
CA GLY A 185 -19.66 -16.36 19.13
C GLY A 185 -18.39 -15.65 19.60
N ARG A 186 -17.83 -14.76 18.77
CA ARG A 186 -16.56 -14.03 19.03
C ARG A 186 -16.83 -12.62 19.53
N THR A 187 -17.48 -12.50 20.68
CA THR A 187 -17.71 -11.19 21.32
C THR A 187 -16.57 -10.88 22.28
N LYS A 188 -15.72 -9.92 21.93
CA LYS A 188 -14.77 -9.31 22.87
C LYS A 188 -15.23 -7.90 23.18
N GLN A 189 -15.75 -7.71 24.39
CA GLN A 189 -16.00 -6.39 24.95
C GLN A 189 -14.64 -5.72 25.19
N GLN A 190 -14.40 -4.57 24.57
CA GLN A 190 -13.13 -3.84 24.67
C GLN A 190 -13.23 -2.63 25.62
N VAL A 191 -14.40 -2.39 26.21
CA VAL A 191 -14.65 -1.28 27.15
C VAL A 191 -15.16 -1.81 28.49
N PRO A 192 -14.98 -1.08 29.60
CA PRO A 192 -15.58 -1.44 30.88
C PRO A 192 -17.12 -1.54 30.85
N SER A 193 -17.70 -2.47 31.62
CA SER A 193 -19.16 -2.75 31.58
C SER A 193 -20.04 -1.57 31.98
N ASN A 194 -19.54 -0.66 32.82
CA ASN A 194 -20.26 0.54 33.25
C ASN A 194 -20.43 1.59 32.14
N ILE A 195 -19.68 1.51 31.03
CA ILE A 195 -19.81 2.41 29.87
C ILE A 195 -20.27 1.70 28.59
N LEU A 196 -20.57 0.41 28.69
CA LEU A 196 -20.91 -0.44 27.54
C LEU A 196 -22.11 0.08 26.76
N ASN A 197 -23.16 0.54 27.47
CA ASN A 197 -24.41 0.98 26.89
C ASN A 197 -24.54 2.51 26.75
N GLU A 198 -23.50 3.25 27.15
CA GLU A 198 -23.40 4.70 26.98
C GLU A 198 -23.50 5.06 25.48
N ASN A 199 -24.29 6.07 25.14
CA ASN A 199 -24.36 6.59 23.78
C ASN A 199 -23.34 7.74 23.60
N ILE A 200 -23.17 8.20 22.36
CA ILE A 200 -22.17 9.22 22.03
C ILE A 200 -22.50 10.56 22.69
N ASP A 201 -23.78 10.95 22.75
CA ASP A 201 -24.25 12.18 23.37
C ASP A 201 -23.92 12.25 24.87
N ASP A 202 -24.20 11.16 25.59
CA ASP A 202 -23.83 10.99 27.00
C ASP A 202 -22.31 11.00 27.18
N CYS A 203 -21.58 10.35 26.29
CA CYS A 203 -20.12 10.28 26.31
C CYS A 203 -19.48 11.66 26.16
N ILE A 204 -20.03 12.50 25.28
CA ILE A 204 -19.64 13.91 25.11
C ILE A 204 -20.00 14.71 26.37
N THR A 205 -21.24 14.58 26.86
CA THR A 205 -21.73 15.29 28.05
C THR A 205 -20.89 14.97 29.29
N ARG A 206 -20.50 13.71 29.45
CA ARG A 206 -19.62 13.23 30.53
C ARG A 206 -18.13 13.45 30.25
N ARG A 207 -17.80 14.11 29.15
CA ARG A 207 -16.43 14.45 28.73
C ARG A 207 -15.47 13.27 28.78
N ARG A 208 -15.91 12.10 28.32
CA ARG A 208 -15.03 10.93 28.23
C ARG A 208 -13.92 11.20 27.21
N THR A 209 -12.70 10.78 27.52
CA THR A 209 -11.53 11.00 26.65
C THR A 209 -11.76 10.49 25.23
N GLU A 210 -12.44 9.37 25.02
CA GLU A 210 -12.69 8.86 23.67
C GLU A 210 -13.57 9.80 22.81
N CYS A 211 -14.42 10.62 23.44
CA CYS A 211 -15.32 11.56 22.75
C CYS A 211 -14.78 13.00 22.72
N THR A 212 -13.93 13.40 23.67
CA THR A 212 -13.27 14.72 23.65
C THR A 212 -11.96 14.71 22.88
N GLU A 213 -11.29 13.55 22.83
CA GLU A 213 -10.02 13.33 22.14
C GLU A 213 -10.08 12.08 21.25
N PRO A 214 -10.97 12.08 20.23
CA PRO A 214 -11.16 10.94 19.34
C PRO A 214 -9.85 10.49 18.69
N ILE A 215 -9.74 9.19 18.48
CA ILE A 215 -8.50 8.57 17.97
C ILE A 215 -8.17 9.11 16.57
N TRP A 216 -6.93 9.57 16.44
CA TRP A 216 -6.29 10.00 15.19
C TRP A 216 -6.00 8.78 14.30
N HIS A 217 -6.67 8.67 13.16
CA HIS A 217 -6.77 7.41 12.41
C HIS A 217 -6.56 7.54 10.91
N THR A 218 -7.36 8.31 10.18
CA THR A 218 -7.27 8.28 8.70
C THR A 218 -6.00 8.99 8.25
N VAL A 219 -5.70 10.16 8.84
CA VAL A 219 -4.49 10.93 8.50
C VAL A 219 -3.19 10.13 8.69
N PRO A 220 -2.90 9.46 9.83
CA PRO A 220 -1.68 8.64 9.95
C PRO A 220 -1.54 7.54 8.90
N TYR A 221 -2.65 6.87 8.55
CA TYR A 221 -2.63 5.80 7.55
C TYR A 221 -2.19 6.28 6.17
N ILE A 222 -2.58 7.49 5.80
CA ILE A 222 -2.25 8.09 4.51
C ILE A 222 -0.92 8.86 4.57
N CYS A 223 -0.62 9.53 5.68
CA CYS A 223 0.61 10.30 5.90
C CYS A 223 1.85 9.40 5.95
N GLY A 224 1.79 8.27 6.67
CA GLY A 224 2.86 7.29 6.72
C GLY A 224 3.53 7.12 8.08
N ASN A 225 4.75 6.60 8.05
CA ASN A 225 5.46 6.11 9.24
C ASN A 225 6.30 7.17 9.97
N ASP A 226 6.36 8.41 9.47
CA ASP A 226 7.08 9.48 10.15
C ASP A 226 6.39 9.86 11.48
N LYS A 227 7.18 10.20 12.51
CA LYS A 227 6.61 10.55 13.83
C LYS A 227 5.71 11.78 13.77
N SER A 228 5.96 12.72 12.85
CA SER A 228 5.11 13.88 12.63
C SER A 228 3.71 13.50 12.15
N CYS A 229 3.55 12.38 11.43
CA CYS A 229 2.24 11.87 10.99
C CYS A 229 1.33 11.46 12.16
N LEU A 230 1.91 11.10 13.30
CA LEU A 230 1.18 10.73 14.52
C LEU A 230 0.72 11.95 15.33
N GLN A 231 1.24 13.13 15.02
CA GLN A 231 0.85 14.37 15.67
C GLN A 231 -0.44 14.88 15.04
N ARG A 232 -1.39 15.31 15.89
CA ARG A 232 -2.64 15.95 15.47
C ARG A 232 -2.36 17.39 15.03
N HIS A 233 -1.69 17.54 13.91
CA HIS A 233 -1.20 18.82 13.40
C HIS A 233 -1.44 18.95 11.90
N GLU A 234 -1.57 20.18 11.42
CA GLU A 234 -1.86 20.47 10.01
C GLU A 234 -0.78 19.91 9.07
N SER A 235 0.49 19.90 9.49
CA SER A 235 1.59 19.33 8.70
C SER A 235 1.37 17.86 8.33
N ALA A 236 0.83 17.05 9.24
CA ALA A 236 0.50 15.66 8.96
C ALA A 236 -0.64 15.55 7.93
N VAL A 237 -1.62 16.45 7.99
CA VAL A 237 -2.70 16.54 7.02
C VAL A 237 -2.17 16.93 5.65
N GLN A 238 -1.29 17.93 5.57
CA GLN A 238 -0.69 18.35 4.30
C GLN A 238 0.15 17.25 3.66
N GLN A 239 0.96 16.54 4.45
CA GLN A 239 1.70 15.38 3.95
C GLN A 239 0.76 14.26 3.47
N ALA A 240 -0.33 13.98 4.20
CA ALA A 240 -1.32 13.01 3.75
C ALA A 240 -1.97 13.43 2.42
N LYS A 241 -2.34 14.71 2.25
CA LYS A 241 -2.87 15.24 0.98
C LYS A 241 -1.88 15.09 -0.17
N GLN A 242 -0.61 15.43 0.06
CA GLN A 242 0.46 15.22 -0.93
C GLN A 242 0.61 13.75 -1.32
N ASN A 243 0.51 12.83 -0.35
CA ASN A 243 0.55 11.41 -0.64
C ASN A 243 -0.67 10.97 -1.46
N ILE A 244 -1.90 11.42 -1.13
CA ILE A 244 -3.09 11.17 -1.98
C ILE A 244 -2.82 11.61 -3.41
N ASP A 245 -2.19 12.77 -3.58
CA ASP A 245 -2.00 13.39 -4.88
C ASP A 245 -0.89 12.74 -5.71
N SER A 246 0.10 12.10 -5.09
CA SER A 246 1.29 11.62 -5.81
C SER A 246 1.53 10.12 -5.70
N LYS A 247 0.93 9.43 -4.71
CA LYS A 247 1.26 8.04 -4.36
C LYS A 247 0.07 7.10 -4.43
N TYR A 248 -1.17 7.60 -4.40
CA TYR A 248 -2.38 6.79 -4.49
C TYR A 248 -3.03 6.93 -5.86
N VAL A 249 -3.36 5.79 -6.46
CA VAL A 249 -4.10 5.74 -7.72
C VAL A 249 -5.55 6.14 -7.50
N VAL A 250 -6.16 5.65 -6.42
CA VAL A 250 -7.51 6.02 -6.00
C VAL A 250 -7.58 6.04 -4.48
N VAL A 251 -8.10 7.13 -3.92
CA VAL A 251 -8.63 7.17 -2.55
C VAL A 251 -10.12 7.41 -2.63
N GLY A 252 -10.89 6.33 -2.51
CA GLY A 252 -12.34 6.37 -2.63
C GLY A 252 -13.05 6.78 -1.35
N ILE A 253 -14.35 7.07 -1.50
CA ILE A 253 -15.25 7.46 -0.41
C ILE A 253 -16.25 6.33 -0.16
N LEU A 254 -16.33 5.82 1.07
CA LEU A 254 -17.19 4.68 1.42
C LEU A 254 -18.67 4.97 1.14
N GLU A 255 -19.09 6.20 1.39
CA GLU A 255 -20.45 6.69 1.13
C GLU A 255 -20.81 6.61 -0.37
N GLU A 256 -19.81 6.58 -1.24
CA GLU A 256 -19.91 6.52 -2.70
C GLU A 256 -19.27 5.23 -3.25
N LEU A 257 -19.25 4.14 -2.46
CA LEU A 257 -18.51 2.90 -2.76
C LEU A 257 -18.76 2.37 -4.18
N LYS A 258 -20.01 2.37 -4.65
CA LYS A 258 -20.33 1.91 -6.02
C LYS A 258 -19.60 2.73 -7.09
N GLY A 259 -19.58 4.05 -6.95
CA GLY A 259 -18.85 4.96 -7.84
C GLY A 259 -17.35 4.76 -7.73
N THR A 260 -16.82 4.60 -6.52
CA THR A 260 -15.42 4.24 -6.28
C THR A 260 -15.02 2.94 -6.98
N LEU A 261 -15.85 1.90 -6.93
CA LEU A 261 -15.57 0.63 -7.61
C LEU A 261 -15.62 0.75 -9.13
N GLY A 262 -16.53 1.54 -9.69
CA GLY A 262 -16.57 1.81 -11.13
C GLY A 262 -15.31 2.54 -11.61
N VAL A 263 -14.78 3.46 -10.81
CA VAL A 263 -13.48 4.08 -11.07
C VAL A 263 -12.34 3.04 -11.04
N LEU A 264 -12.31 2.18 -10.02
CA LEU A 264 -11.27 1.16 -9.89
C LEU A 264 -11.32 0.13 -11.02
N GLU A 265 -12.52 -0.24 -11.50
CA GLU A 265 -12.71 -1.08 -12.69
C GLU A 265 -12.02 -0.51 -13.92
N HIS A 266 -12.11 0.81 -14.11
CA HIS A 266 -11.52 1.50 -15.25
C HIS A 266 -10.01 1.66 -15.12
N VAL A 267 -9.53 2.10 -13.95
CA VAL A 267 -8.12 2.46 -13.74
C VAL A 267 -7.24 1.25 -13.46
N LEU A 268 -7.77 0.20 -12.83
CA LEU A 268 -7.06 -1.03 -12.45
C LEU A 268 -7.84 -2.28 -12.89
N PRO A 269 -8.13 -2.46 -14.20
CA PRO A 269 -9.02 -3.51 -14.69
C PRO A 269 -8.52 -4.92 -14.33
N ASP A 270 -7.21 -5.14 -14.36
CA ASP A 270 -6.55 -6.39 -13.95
C ASP A 270 -6.94 -6.88 -12.54
N PHE A 271 -7.32 -5.96 -11.65
CA PHE A 271 -7.67 -6.27 -10.26
C PHE A 271 -9.15 -6.08 -9.98
N PHE A 272 -9.81 -5.15 -10.67
CA PHE A 272 -11.15 -4.71 -10.32
C PHE A 272 -12.22 -4.98 -11.35
N GLU A 273 -11.91 -5.50 -12.54
CA GLU A 273 -12.93 -5.78 -13.56
C GLU A 273 -14.13 -6.55 -12.97
N GLY A 274 -15.33 -5.95 -13.06
CA GLY A 274 -16.59 -6.48 -12.54
C GLY A 274 -16.80 -6.36 -11.03
N ALA A 275 -16.00 -5.57 -10.31
CA ALA A 275 -16.17 -5.24 -8.90
C ALA A 275 -17.58 -4.73 -8.54
N VAL A 276 -18.19 -3.88 -9.37
CA VAL A 276 -19.53 -3.32 -9.13
C VAL A 276 -20.58 -4.43 -9.11
N ASN A 277 -20.46 -5.41 -10.01
CA ASN A 277 -21.38 -6.54 -10.07
C ASN A 277 -21.20 -7.46 -8.85
N HIS A 278 -19.96 -7.81 -8.51
CA HIS A 278 -19.66 -8.69 -7.37
C HIS A 278 -20.00 -8.06 -6.02
N LEU A 279 -20.01 -6.73 -5.91
CA LEU A 279 -20.44 -6.04 -4.68
C LEU A 279 -21.85 -6.47 -4.25
N THR A 280 -22.76 -6.72 -5.21
CA THR A 280 -24.14 -7.14 -4.93
C THR A 280 -24.23 -8.54 -4.33
N GLU A 281 -23.21 -9.37 -4.54
CA GLU A 281 -23.11 -10.74 -4.02
C GLU A 281 -22.52 -10.77 -2.60
N ILE A 282 -21.93 -9.67 -2.13
CA ILE A 282 -21.34 -9.58 -0.80
C ILE A 282 -22.43 -9.49 0.27
N ARG A 283 -22.45 -10.46 1.18
CA ARG A 283 -23.32 -10.44 2.35
C ARG A 283 -23.07 -9.18 3.19
N ASN A 284 -24.14 -8.46 3.48
CA ASN A 284 -24.11 -7.30 4.37
C ASN A 284 -24.14 -7.72 5.85
N ASP A 285 -23.07 -8.36 6.34
CA ASP A 285 -22.95 -8.85 7.72
C ASP A 285 -21.75 -8.28 8.50
N THR A 286 -21.00 -7.36 7.89
CA THR A 286 -19.78 -6.77 8.45
C THR A 286 -20.05 -5.52 9.30
N TYR A 287 -21.30 -5.06 9.36
CA TYR A 287 -21.69 -3.83 10.05
C TYR A 287 -21.58 -3.94 11.58
N THR A 288 -21.28 -2.79 12.21
CA THR A 288 -21.29 -2.65 13.67
C THR A 288 -22.72 -2.75 14.18
N VAL A 289 -22.98 -3.63 15.15
CA VAL A 289 -24.30 -3.84 15.76
C VAL A 289 -24.61 -2.83 16.87
N LYS A 290 -25.89 -2.70 17.22
CA LYS A 290 -26.38 -1.86 18.34
C LYS A 290 -25.91 -0.39 18.29
N LYS A 291 -25.68 0.14 17.08
CA LYS A 291 -25.43 1.57 16.89
C LYS A 291 -26.67 2.36 17.31
N LYS A 292 -26.48 3.41 18.09
CA LYS A 292 -27.52 4.40 18.36
C LYS A 292 -27.22 5.66 17.52
N ALA A 293 -28.27 6.35 17.09
CA ALA A 293 -28.11 7.65 16.46
C ALA A 293 -27.57 8.67 17.48
N MET A 294 -26.76 9.61 17.01
CA MET A 294 -26.32 10.77 17.79
C MET A 294 -27.15 11.99 17.38
N THR A 295 -27.25 12.99 18.24
CA THR A 295 -27.87 14.28 17.90
C THR A 295 -27.01 15.08 16.93
N ASP A 296 -27.62 16.04 16.23
CA ASP A 296 -26.89 16.95 15.34
C ASP A 296 -25.87 17.79 16.11
N ALA A 297 -26.19 18.21 17.34
CA ALA A 297 -25.26 18.91 18.22
C ALA A 297 -24.03 18.06 18.58
N ALA A 298 -24.22 16.76 18.85
CA ALA A 298 -23.10 15.83 19.09
C ALA A 298 -22.24 15.65 17.84
N ARG A 299 -22.85 15.54 16.65
CA ARG A 299 -22.13 15.47 15.38
C ARG A 299 -21.32 16.73 15.13
N GLU A 300 -21.92 17.90 15.33
CA GLU A 300 -21.26 19.20 15.12
C GLU A 300 -20.09 19.39 16.08
N TYR A 301 -20.27 19.07 17.37
CA TYR A 301 -19.18 19.07 18.35
C TYR A 301 -18.03 18.18 17.91
N LEU A 302 -18.31 16.93 17.54
CA LEU A 302 -17.27 16.00 17.07
C LEU A 302 -16.56 16.54 15.83
N ALA A 303 -17.30 17.05 14.85
CA ALA A 303 -16.76 17.55 13.59
C ALA A 303 -15.86 18.78 13.74
N ASN A 304 -16.25 19.74 14.60
CA ASN A 304 -15.67 21.08 14.63
C ASN A 304 -14.79 21.34 15.85
N GLU A 305 -15.14 20.76 17.00
CA GLU A 305 -14.51 21.06 18.31
C GLU A 305 -13.46 20.01 18.72
N THR A 306 -13.27 18.96 17.93
CA THR A 306 -12.26 17.92 18.20
C THR A 306 -11.21 17.83 17.08
N ALA A 307 -10.24 16.94 17.25
CA ALA A 307 -9.24 16.65 16.22
C ALA A 307 -9.84 16.07 14.92
N LEU A 308 -11.11 15.64 14.90
CA LEU A 308 -11.76 15.19 13.66
C LEU A 308 -11.91 16.31 12.62
N LYS A 309 -11.83 17.59 12.99
CA LYS A 309 -11.78 18.69 12.01
C LYS A 309 -10.61 18.56 11.03
N LEU A 310 -9.47 18.06 11.51
CA LEU A 310 -8.29 17.79 10.68
C LEU A 310 -8.47 16.53 9.81
N GLU A 311 -9.18 15.51 10.31
CA GLU A 311 -9.57 14.35 9.51
C GLU A 311 -10.57 14.75 8.40
N TYR A 312 -11.47 15.71 8.68
CA TYR A 312 -12.37 16.28 7.69
C TYR A 312 -11.62 17.04 6.60
N ASP A 313 -10.57 17.76 6.95
CA ASP A 313 -9.74 18.46 5.96
C ASP A 313 -9.12 17.47 4.94
N LEU A 314 -8.60 16.33 5.40
CA LEU A 314 -8.14 15.26 4.50
C LEU A 314 -9.30 14.61 3.71
N TYR A 315 -10.40 14.31 4.39
CA TYR A 315 -11.58 13.68 3.77
C TYR A 315 -12.16 14.54 2.64
N ASN A 316 -12.30 15.85 2.86
CA ASN A 316 -12.82 16.79 1.87
C ASN A 316 -11.86 16.94 0.68
N HIS A 317 -10.55 16.88 0.90
CA HIS A 317 -9.55 16.85 -0.18
C HIS A 317 -9.72 15.61 -1.06
N ALA A 318 -9.80 14.42 -0.46
CA ALA A 318 -10.03 13.18 -1.20
C ALA A 318 -11.39 13.18 -1.92
N LYS A 319 -12.46 13.64 -1.24
CA LYS A 319 -13.80 13.73 -1.80
C LYS A 319 -13.87 14.71 -2.97
N GLY A 320 -13.19 15.85 -2.89
CA GLY A 320 -13.12 16.83 -3.98
C GLY A 320 -12.51 16.25 -5.27
N LYS A 321 -11.63 15.25 -5.14
CA LYS A 321 -11.05 14.53 -6.28
C LYS A 321 -12.00 13.46 -6.85
N HIS A 322 -12.91 12.91 -6.06
CA HIS A 322 -13.73 11.76 -6.48
C HIS A 322 -14.63 12.07 -7.71
N PRO A 323 -15.35 13.21 -7.79
CA PRO A 323 -16.10 13.59 -8.99
C PRO A 323 -15.22 13.89 -10.21
N VAL A 324 -13.99 14.36 -10.02
CA VAL A 324 -13.05 14.60 -11.12
C VAL A 324 -12.67 13.28 -11.79
N ILE A 325 -12.46 12.23 -10.98
CA ILE A 325 -12.18 10.90 -11.51
C ILE A 325 -13.39 10.31 -12.28
N LEU A 326 -14.61 10.56 -11.81
CA LEU A 326 -15.83 10.13 -12.52
C LEU A 326 -16.07 10.92 -13.82
N LYS A 327 -15.86 12.24 -13.82
CA LYS A 327 -16.05 13.10 -15.01
C LYS A 327 -15.04 12.81 -16.12
N ASN A 328 -13.79 12.53 -15.76
CA ASN A 328 -12.73 12.23 -16.74
C ASN A 328 -12.84 10.82 -17.33
N ASN A 329 -13.60 9.91 -16.69
CA ASN A 329 -13.81 8.53 -17.15
C ASN A 329 -15.21 8.28 -17.76
N GLN A 330 -16.00 9.33 -18.05
CA GLN A 330 -17.38 9.26 -18.60
C GLN A 330 -18.16 7.99 -18.19
N LEU A 331 -18.35 7.81 -16.88
CA LEU A 331 -19.39 6.93 -16.35
C LEU A 331 -20.51 7.83 -15.83
N PHE A 332 -21.62 7.84 -16.58
CA PHE A 332 -22.84 8.60 -16.27
C PHE A 332 -23.52 8.12 -14.97
#